data_AF-A0A7C8CJE0-F1
#
_entry.id   AF-A0A7C8CJE0-F1
#
_cell.length_a   1.000
_cell.length_b   1.000
_cell.length_c   1.000
_cell.angle_alpha   90.00
_cell.angle_beta   90.00
_cell.angle_gamma   90.00
#
_symmetry.space_group_name_H-M   'P 1'
#
loop_
_entity.id
_entity.type
_entity.pdbx_description
1 polymer ?
#
loop_
_entity_poly.entity_id
_entity_poly.type
_entity_poly.pdbx_seq_one_letter_code
_entity_poly.pdbx_strand_id
1 'polypeptide(L)'
;MIPHEHVVGLALLLFALAVLTVLLRRSLLALLVGVQGIFVSGALAVVGFAQGHAATGVESMARVSEAHGFALLVLVVAAAELSVGLAMGVAFMRKRGSVNVEGASVLRWWLRHGDSAW
;
A
#
# COMPACT_ATOMS: atom_id res chain seq x y z
N MET A 1 -17.87 13.82 -20.66
CA MET A 1 -17.50 13.55 -19.25
C MET A 1 -17.05 12.10 -19.15
N ILE A 2 -15.96 11.80 -18.44
CA ILE A 2 -15.50 10.41 -18.28
C ILE A 2 -16.46 9.72 -17.28
N PRO A 3 -17.04 8.55 -17.61
CA PRO A 3 -17.90 7.83 -16.68
C PRO A 3 -17.12 7.35 -15.45
N HIS A 4 -17.68 7.54 -14.26
CA HIS A 4 -17.06 7.14 -12.99
C HIS A 4 -16.73 5.64 -12.92
N GLU A 5 -17.48 4.80 -13.65
CA GLU A 5 -17.20 3.37 -13.80
C GLU A 5 -15.78 3.08 -14.32
N HIS A 6 -15.24 3.93 -15.20
CA HIS A 6 -13.87 3.75 -15.71
C HIS A 6 -12.83 4.05 -14.64
N VAL A 7 -13.09 5.03 -13.77
CA VAL A 7 -12.19 5.40 -12.66
C VAL A 7 -12.16 4.28 -11.62
N VAL A 8 -13.33 3.74 -11.26
CA VAL A 8 -13.44 2.62 -10.31
C VAL A 8 -12.83 1.34 -10.90
N GLY A 9 -13.10 1.05 -12.18
CA GLY A 9 -12.49 -0.08 -12.88
C GLY A 9 -10.97 0.01 -12.94
N LEU A 10 -10.42 1.19 -13.24
CA LEU A 10 -8.98 1.44 -13.20
C LEU A 10 -8.40 1.26 -11.78
N ALA A 11 -9.08 1.79 -10.76
CA ALA A 11 -8.64 1.65 -9.37
C ALA A 11 -8.58 0.17 -8.94
N LEU A 12 -9.57 -0.64 -9.33
CA LEU A 12 -9.58 -2.08 -9.07
C LEU A 12 -8.41 -2.79 -9.75
N LEU A 13 -8.14 -2.47 -11.02
CA LEU A 13 -7.02 -3.05 -11.77
C LEU A 13 -5.68 -2.70 -11.14
N LEU A 14 -5.47 -1.43 -10.78
CA LEU A 14 -4.26 -0.97 -10.11
C LEU A 14 -4.09 -1.62 -8.73
N PHE A 15 -5.19 -1.79 -7.98
CA PHE A 15 -5.17 -2.48 -6.69
C PHE A 15 -4.75 -3.94 -6.83
N ALA A 16 -5.32 -4.66 -7.80
CA ALA A 16 -4.95 -6.04 -8.07
C ALA A 16 -3.47 -6.18 -8.48
N LEU A 17 -2.96 -5.28 -9.33
CA LEU A 17 -1.54 -5.25 -9.72
C LEU A 17 -0.63 -4.91 -8.54
N ALA A 18 -1.04 -4.01 -7.66
CA ALA A 18 -0.30 -3.65 -6.45
C ALA A 18 -0.19 -4.85 -5.49
N VAL A 19 -1.30 -5.54 -5.25
CA VAL A 19 -1.33 -6.79 -4.47
C VAL A 19 -0.46 -7.86 -5.11
N LEU A 20 -0.55 -8.04 -6.44
CA LEU A 20 0.28 -9.00 -7.16
C LEU A 20 1.77 -8.68 -7.01
N THR A 21 2.13 -7.39 -7.02
CA THR A 21 3.51 -6.94 -6.79
C THR A 21 4.00 -7.33 -5.39
N VAL A 22 3.16 -7.18 -4.36
CA VAL A 22 3.47 -7.61 -2.98
C VAL A 22 3.69 -9.13 -2.92
N LEU A 23 2.84 -9.92 -3.60
CA LEU A 23 2.92 -11.38 -3.54
C LEU A 23 4.09 -11.97 -4.33
N LEU A 24 4.41 -11.39 -5.50
CA LEU A 24 5.40 -11.96 -6.42
C LEU A 24 6.84 -11.51 -6.13
N ARG A 25 7.04 -10.39 -5.43
CA ARG A 25 8.37 -9.79 -5.28
C ARG A 25 9.01 -10.20 -3.95
N ARG A 26 10.29 -10.59 -4.04
CA ARG A 26 11.13 -10.98 -2.89
C ARG A 26 12.07 -9.88 -2.40
N SER A 27 12.19 -8.79 -3.16
CA SER A 27 13.00 -7.64 -2.75
C SER A 27 12.19 -6.70 -1.86
N LEU A 28 12.79 -6.28 -0.75
CA LEU A 28 12.15 -5.38 0.21
C LEU A 28 11.67 -4.07 -0.44
N LEU A 29 12.47 -3.50 -1.36
CA LEU A 29 12.09 -2.28 -2.07
C LEU A 29 10.85 -2.48 -2.97
N ALA A 30 10.75 -3.62 -3.66
CA ALA A 30 9.59 -3.88 -4.50
C ALA A 30 8.34 -4.19 -3.66
N LEU A 31 8.50 -4.81 -2.49
CA LEU A 31 7.43 -4.95 -1.50
C LEU A 31 6.93 -3.59 -1.02
N LEU A 32 7.83 -2.66 -0.68
CA LEU A 32 7.46 -1.29 -0.31
C LEU A 32 6.66 -0.60 -1.43
N VAL A 33 7.13 -0.67 -2.68
CA VAL A 33 6.41 -0.09 -3.83
C VAL A 33 5.03 -0.74 -4.02
N GLY A 34 4.92 -2.06 -3.86
CA GLY A 34 3.64 -2.76 -3.93
C GLY A 34 2.64 -2.26 -2.89
N VAL A 35 3.09 -2.11 -1.63
CA VAL A 35 2.27 -1.56 -0.54
C VAL A 35 1.84 -0.12 -0.84
N GLN A 36 2.73 0.73 -1.33
CA GLN A 36 2.38 2.09 -1.75
C GLN A 36 1.33 2.10 -2.87
N GLY A 37 1.41 1.15 -3.82
CA GLY A 37 0.40 0.98 -4.87
C GLY A 37 -0.99 0.64 -4.33
N ILE A 38 -1.09 -0.12 -3.23
CA ILE A 38 -2.35 -0.43 -2.55
C ILE A 38 -2.99 0.85 -2.00
N PHE A 39 -2.20 1.72 -1.35
CA PHE A 39 -2.69 3.01 -0.85
C PHE A 39 -3.16 3.95 -1.97
N VAL A 40 -2.37 4.08 -3.04
CA VAL A 40 -2.70 4.97 -4.17
C VAL A 40 -3.96 4.51 -4.91
N SER A 41 -4.10 3.21 -5.16
CA SER A 41 -5.29 2.65 -5.81
C SER A 41 -6.54 2.72 -4.91
N GLY A 42 -6.39 2.49 -3.60
CA GLY A 42 -7.47 2.67 -2.63
C GLY A 42 -7.96 4.12 -2.56
N ALA A 43 -7.05 5.09 -2.52
CA ALA A 43 -7.39 6.51 -2.56
C ALA A 43 -8.13 6.89 -3.86
N LEU A 44 -7.69 6.34 -5.01
CA LEU A 44 -8.36 6.53 -6.30
C LEU A 44 -9.78 5.93 -6.31
N ALA A 45 -9.97 4.75 -5.71
CA ALA A 45 -11.29 4.12 -5.61
C ALA A 45 -12.27 5.00 -4.81
N VAL A 46 -11.83 5.55 -3.67
CA VAL A 46 -12.65 6.47 -2.85
C VAL A 46 -13.11 7.68 -3.65
N VAL A 47 -12.21 8.32 -4.40
CA VAL A 47 -12.55 9.46 -5.26
C VAL A 47 -13.50 9.04 -6.39
N GLY A 48 -13.27 7.90 -7.03
CA GLY A 48 -14.14 7.37 -8.09
C GLY A 48 -15.57 7.09 -7.61
N PHE A 49 -15.73 6.51 -6.43
CA PHE A 49 -17.05 6.30 -5.84
C PHE A 49 -17.73 7.61 -5.44
N ALA A 50 -16.99 8.57 -4.89
CA ALA A 50 -17.54 9.89 -4.56
C ALA A 50 -18.06 10.62 -5.81
N GLN A 51 -17.36 10.51 -6.94
CA GLN A 51 -17.81 11.05 -8.22
C GLN A 51 -19.09 10.37 -8.74
N GLY A 52 -19.25 9.05 -8.54
CA GLY A 52 -20.47 8.33 -8.90
C GLY A 52 -21.69 8.76 -8.07
N HIS A 53 -21.53 8.89 -6.75
CA HIS A 53 -22.62 9.31 -5.84
C HIS A 53 -23.00 10.78 -6.04
N ALA A 54 -22.04 11.62 -6.42
CA ALA A 54 -22.26 13.01 -6.79
C ALA A 54 -23.14 13.20 -8.04
N ALA A 55 -23.24 12.18 -8.90
CA ALA A 55 -24.11 12.23 -10.08
C ALA A 55 -25.60 12.00 -9.74
N THR A 56 -25.93 11.51 -8.53
CA THR A 56 -27.29 11.08 -8.16
C THR A 56 -28.07 12.06 -7.25
N GLY A 57 -27.52 13.24 -6.89
CA GLY A 57 -28.24 14.22 -6.04
C GLY A 57 -27.49 15.53 -5.71
N VAL A 58 -28.16 16.48 -5.05
CA VAL A 58 -27.74 17.89 -4.87
C VAL A 58 -26.64 18.12 -3.81
N GLU A 59 -26.43 17.20 -2.85
CA GLU A 59 -25.30 17.26 -1.88
C GLU A 59 -23.94 16.83 -2.45
N SER A 60 -23.73 17.11 -3.74
CA SER A 60 -22.76 16.43 -4.59
C SER A 60 -21.34 17.00 -4.51
N MET A 61 -21.18 18.32 -4.43
CA MET A 61 -19.85 18.95 -4.40
C MET A 61 -19.14 18.83 -3.04
N ALA A 62 -19.87 18.92 -1.94
CA ALA A 62 -19.29 18.79 -0.59
C ALA A 62 -18.67 17.39 -0.38
N ARG A 63 -19.41 16.33 -0.74
CA ARG A 63 -18.93 14.95 -0.65
C ARG A 63 -17.70 14.67 -1.51
N VAL A 64 -17.67 15.21 -2.72
CA VAL A 64 -16.49 15.07 -3.59
C VAL A 64 -15.29 15.75 -2.94
N SER A 65 -15.45 16.94 -2.36
CA SER A 65 -14.35 17.62 -1.67
C SER A 65 -13.85 16.86 -0.44
N GLU A 66 -14.75 16.25 0.35
CA GLU A 66 -14.40 15.41 1.50
C GLU A 66 -13.62 14.16 1.07
N ALA A 67 -14.04 13.51 -0.02
CA ALA A 67 -13.34 12.35 -0.58
C ALA A 67 -11.92 12.71 -1.06
N HIS A 68 -11.74 13.88 -1.68
CA HIS A 68 -10.41 14.37 -2.04
C HIS A 68 -9.55 14.66 -0.80
N GLY A 69 -10.14 15.25 0.24
CA GLY A 69 -9.45 15.47 1.52
C GLY A 69 -8.99 14.16 2.16
N PHE A 70 -9.86 13.15 2.19
CA PHE A 70 -9.53 11.82 2.68
C PHE A 70 -8.43 11.14 1.84
N ALA A 71 -8.52 11.21 0.51
CA ALA A 71 -7.48 10.67 -0.38
C ALA A 71 -6.10 11.31 -0.12
N LEU A 72 -6.04 12.61 0.14
CA LEU A 72 -4.79 13.29 0.51
C LEU A 72 -4.24 12.77 1.84
N LEU A 73 -5.08 12.55 2.85
CA LEU A 73 -4.65 11.95 4.12
C LEU A 73 -4.07 10.55 3.92
N VAL A 74 -4.71 9.73 3.08
CA VAL A 74 -4.19 8.39 2.72
C VAL A 74 -2.81 8.50 2.08
N LEU A 75 -2.61 9.43 1.14
CA LEU A 75 -1.31 9.63 0.50
C LEU A 75 -0.23 10.12 1.47
N VAL A 76 -0.60 10.94 2.46
CA VAL A 76 0.33 11.38 3.52
C VAL A 76 0.75 10.18 4.40
N VAL A 77 -0.20 9.34 4.81
CA VAL A 77 0.09 8.10 5.55
C VAL A 77 0.99 7.18 4.74
N ALA A 78 0.70 7.02 3.44
CA ALA A 78 1.49 6.22 2.53
C ALA A 78 2.95 6.71 2.47
N ALA A 79 3.17 8.03 2.33
CA ALA A 79 4.50 8.63 2.35
C ALA A 79 5.23 8.47 3.70
N ALA A 80 4.51 8.58 4.82
CA ALA A 80 5.06 8.35 6.14
C ALA A 80 5.53 6.89 6.30
N GLU A 81 4.70 5.93 5.88
CA GLU A 81 5.04 4.51 5.92
C GLU A 81 6.22 4.18 5.01
N LEU A 82 6.27 4.75 3.79
CA LEU A 82 7.41 4.58 2.89
C LEU A 82 8.71 5.06 3.53
N SER A 83 8.67 6.18 4.24
CA SER A 83 9.86 6.73 4.93
C SER A 83 10.35 5.81 6.04
N VAL A 84 9.43 5.29 6.86
CA VAL A 84 9.75 4.32 7.93
C VAL A 84 10.27 3.00 7.34
N GLY A 85 9.60 2.50 6.29
CA GLY A 85 9.96 1.26 5.61
C GLY A 85 11.34 1.33 4.93
N LEU A 86 11.67 2.46 4.31
CA LEU A 86 13.00 2.71 3.75
C LEU A 86 14.07 2.80 4.83
N ALA A 87 13.82 3.51 5.93
CA ALA A 87 14.76 3.59 7.04
C ALA A 87 15.07 2.19 7.61
N MET A 88 14.02 1.38 7.81
CA MET A 88 14.17 -0.02 8.24
C MET A 88 14.88 -0.87 7.19
N GLY A 89 14.58 -0.67 5.91
CA GLY A 89 15.23 -1.39 4.81
C GLY A 89 16.72 -1.07 4.68
N VAL A 90 17.12 0.18 4.82
CA VAL A 90 18.53 0.58 4.85
C VAL A 90 19.23 -0.03 6.07
N ALA A 91 18.60 -0.01 7.25
CA ALA A 91 19.15 -0.66 8.43
C ALA A 91 19.33 -2.18 8.24
N PHE A 92 18.40 -2.83 7.55
CA PHE A 92 18.49 -4.24 7.19
C PHE A 92 19.62 -4.52 6.20
N MET A 93 19.73 -3.72 5.13
CA MET A 93 20.81 -3.81 4.14
C MET A 93 22.19 -3.67 4.79
N ARG A 94 22.36 -2.73 5.72
CA ARG A 94 23.62 -2.54 6.45
C ARG A 94 24.05 -3.77 7.26
N LYS A 95 23.10 -4.57 7.76
CA LYS A 95 23.39 -5.77 8.55
C LYS A 95 23.57 -7.04 7.73
N ARG A 96 22.89 -7.14 6.58
CA ARG A 96 22.80 -8.39 5.79
C ARG A 96 23.49 -8.34 4.43
N GLY A 97 23.84 -7.15 3.94
CA GLY A 97 24.42 -6.94 2.60
C GLY A 97 23.48 -7.25 1.43
N SER A 98 22.20 -7.57 1.69
CA SER A 98 21.22 -7.93 0.66
C SER A 98 19.83 -7.40 1.01
N VAL A 99 19.04 -7.12 -0.04
CA VAL A 99 17.66 -6.61 0.01
C VAL A 99 16.63 -7.76 -0.07
N ASN A 100 17.08 -9.01 -0.13
CA ASN A 100 16.19 -10.18 -0.20
C ASN A 100 15.52 -10.45 1.14
N VAL A 101 14.19 -10.54 1.15
CA VAL A 101 13.38 -10.71 2.37
C VAL A 101 13.43 -12.15 2.91
N GLU A 102 13.72 -13.15 2.06
CA GLU A 102 13.79 -14.57 2.49
C GLU A 102 14.87 -14.84 3.54
N GLY A 103 15.90 -13.99 3.61
CA GLY A 103 16.96 -14.07 4.63
C GLY A 103 16.49 -13.70 6.04
N ALA A 104 15.28 -13.15 6.21
CA ALA A 104 14.72 -12.73 7.49
C ALA A 104 14.06 -13.87 8.30
N SER A 105 14.56 -15.11 8.20
CA SER A 105 13.95 -16.29 8.84
C SER A 105 14.54 -16.69 10.20
N VAL A 106 15.39 -15.83 10.80
CA VAL A 106 16.13 -16.09 12.05
C VAL A 106 15.23 -16.57 13.20
N LEU A 107 14.02 -16.03 13.31
CA LEU A 107 13.11 -16.38 14.40
C LEU A 107 12.52 -17.80 14.30
N ARG A 108 12.53 -18.40 13.09
CA ARG A 108 12.06 -19.78 12.87
C ARG A 108 12.92 -20.82 13.59
N TRP A 109 14.22 -20.56 13.72
CA TRP A 109 15.15 -21.47 14.40
C TRP A 109 15.07 -21.34 15.92
N TRP A 110 14.87 -20.11 16.43
CA TRP A 110 14.73 -19.83 17.86
C TRP A 110 13.50 -20.51 18.47
N LEU A 111 12.35 -20.46 17.78
CA LEU A 111 11.14 -21.19 18.18
C LEU A 111 11.31 -22.72 18.18
N ARG A 112 12.33 -23.24 17.48
CA ARG A 112 12.56 -24.69 17.36
C ARG A 112 13.60 -25.21 18.38
N HIS A 113 14.35 -24.32 19.06
CA HIS A 113 15.42 -24.68 20.00
C HIS A 113 15.36 -23.89 21.32
N GLY A 114 14.22 -23.27 21.63
CA GLY A 114 14.02 -22.42 22.81
C GLY A 114 14.08 -23.12 24.18
N ASP A 115 14.27 -24.44 24.21
CA ASP A 115 14.19 -25.25 25.44
C ASP A 115 15.53 -25.89 25.88
N SER A 116 16.68 -25.56 25.30
CA SER A 116 17.94 -26.26 25.65
C SER A 116 19.11 -25.36 26.06
N ALA A 117 18.88 -24.32 26.85
CA ALA A 117 19.97 -23.53 27.44
C ALA A 117 19.71 -23.02 28.87
N TRP A 118 19.09 -23.85 29.72
CA TRP A 118 19.38 -23.96 31.17
C TRP A 118 18.91 -25.34 31.65
#